data_AF-A0A7K3YHD3-F1
#
_entry.id   AF-A0A7K3YHD3-F1
#
_cell.length_a   1.000
_cell.length_b   1.000
_cell.length_c   1.000
_cell.angle_alpha   90.00
_cell.angle_beta   90.00
_cell.angle_gamma   90.00
#
_symmetry.space_group_name_H-M   'P 1'
#
loop_
_entity.id
_entity.type
_entity.pdbx_description
1 polymer ?
#
loop_
_entity_poly.entity_id
_entity_poly.type
_entity_poly.pdbx_seq_one_letter_code
_entity_poly.pdbx_strand_id
1 'polypeptide(L)'
;MLIPITHEGKRLWADISIGCEKYIYMNTVEDLSHYILTNARVEAVLTDEDVLPSITRSVAMLTNEGASLEDAVSRVATCYRILPAYVEEILAPA
;
A
#
# COMPACT_ATOMS: atom_id res chain seq x y z
N MET A 1 4.07 0.87 4.66
CA MET A 1 3.55 1.24 3.32
C MET A 1 3.32 -0.06 2.63
N LEU A 2 2.07 -0.36 2.28
CA LEU A 2 1.73 -1.68 1.79
C LEU A 2 1.80 -1.71 0.26
N ILE A 3 2.67 -2.55 -0.29
CA ILE A 3 2.96 -2.59 -1.73
C ILE A 3 2.70 -3.98 -2.26
N PRO A 4 1.85 -4.14 -3.29
CA PRO A 4 1.69 -5.41 -3.96
C PRO A 4 2.94 -5.71 -4.81
N ILE A 5 3.48 -6.91 -4.64
CA ILE A 5 4.59 -7.45 -5.40
C ILE A 5 4.20 -8.80 -5.99
N THR A 6 4.78 -9.14 -7.13
CA THR A 6 4.61 -10.47 -7.73
C THR A 6 5.82 -11.33 -7.39
N HIS A 7 5.58 -12.48 -6.76
CA HIS A 7 6.60 -13.47 -6.48
C HIS A 7 6.08 -14.85 -6.88
N GLU A 8 6.82 -15.57 -7.73
CA GLU A 8 6.44 -16.90 -8.24
C GLU A 8 5.01 -16.97 -8.80
N GLY A 9 4.57 -15.90 -9.49
CA GLY A 9 3.24 -15.82 -10.09
C GLY A 9 2.10 -15.58 -9.08
N LYS A 10 2.41 -15.32 -7.81
CA LYS A 10 1.45 -14.95 -6.77
C LYS A 10 1.61 -13.49 -6.38
N ARG A 11 0.49 -12.81 -6.10
CA ARG A 11 0.48 -11.48 -5.49
C ARG A 11 0.73 -11.63 -3.99
N LEU A 12 1.71 -10.89 -3.49
CA LEU A 12 2.01 -10.71 -2.08
C LEU A 12 2.00 -9.22 -1.77
N TRP A 13 1.76 -8.86 -0.52
CA TRP A 13 1.76 -7.47 -0.07
C TRP A 13 2.88 -7.28 0.95
N ALA A 14 3.88 -6.50 0.58
CA ALA A 14 4.98 -6.14 1.48
C ALA A 14 4.59 -4.89 2.26
N ASP A 15 4.56 -4.96 3.59
CA ASP A 15 4.51 -3.76 4.43
C ASP A 15 5.94 -3.26 4.65
N ILE A 16 6.24 -2.11 4.05
CA ILE A 16 7.57 -1.52 4.05
C ILE A 16 7.57 -0.25 4.92
N SER A 17 8.48 -0.19 5.86
CA SER A 17 8.87 1.04 6.54
C SER A 17 10.17 1.57 5.95
N ILE A 18 10.30 2.89 5.78
CA ILE A 18 11.55 3.51 5.33
C ILE A 18 11.97 4.47 6.43
N GLY A 19 13.13 4.21 7.02
CA GLY A 19 13.75 5.19 7.91
C GLY A 19 14.26 6.36 7.08
N CYS A 20 13.74 7.56 7.32
CA CYS A 20 14.20 8.76 6.64
C CYS A 20 14.87 9.70 7.65
N GLU A 21 16.05 10.20 7.31
CA GLU A 21 16.61 11.39 7.95
C GLU A 21 15.93 12.65 7.42
N LYS A 22 15.94 13.73 8.21
CA LYS A 22 15.17 14.97 7.95
C LYS A 22 15.53 15.63 6.60
N TYR A 23 16.77 15.45 6.14
CA TYR A 23 17.23 15.85 4.83
C TYR A 23 18.17 14.79 4.29
N ILE A 24 17.95 14.36 3.06
CA ILE A 24 18.81 13.42 2.36
C ILE A 24 19.28 14.15 1.10
N TYR A 25 20.56 14.53 1.05
CA TYR A 25 21.16 15.18 -0.11
C TYR A 25 21.79 14.11 -0.99
N MET A 26 21.25 13.94 -2.19
CA MET A 26 21.69 12.94 -3.18
C MET A 26 22.02 13.65 -4.49
N ASN A 27 23.09 13.20 -5.15
CA ASN A 27 23.53 13.80 -6.42
C ASN A 27 22.80 13.19 -7.62
N THR A 28 22.30 11.96 -7.48
CA THR A 28 21.64 11.20 -8.54
C THR A 28 20.40 10.45 -8.04
N VAL A 29 19.54 10.01 -8.97
CA VAL A 29 18.38 9.17 -8.67
C VAL A 29 18.81 7.76 -8.28
N GLU A 30 19.94 7.28 -8.80
CA GLU A 30 20.56 6.01 -8.39
C GLU A 30 20.93 6.03 -6.90
N ASP A 31 21.54 7.12 -6.42
CA ASP A 31 21.92 7.26 -5.01
C ASP A 31 20.69 7.23 -4.09
N LEU A 32 19.60 7.88 -4.51
CA LEU A 32 18.33 7.83 -3.80
C LEU A 32 17.75 6.40 -3.77
N SER A 33 17.80 5.70 -4.90
CA SER A 33 17.33 4.30 -4.99
C SER A 33 18.14 3.39 -4.08
N HIS A 34 19.46 3.53 -4.07
CA HIS A 34 20.36 2.78 -3.18
C HIS A 34 20.10 3.10 -1.71
N TYR A 35 19.89 4.37 -1.36
CA TYR A 35 19.53 4.77 0.00
C TYR A 35 18.21 4.13 0.45
N ILE A 36 17.16 4.20 -0.39
CA ILE A 36 15.85 3.61 -0.09
C ILE A 36 16.00 2.10 0.10
N LEU A 37 16.69 1.39 -0.80
CA LEU A 37 16.88 -0.05 -0.69
C LEU A 37 17.67 -0.45 0.55
N THR A 38 18.61 0.38 1.01
CA THR A 38 19.43 0.11 2.21
C THR A 38 18.65 0.38 3.50
N ASN A 39 17.75 1.37 3.50
CA ASN A 39 17.04 1.84 4.70
C ASN A 39 15.57 1.38 4.77
N ALA A 40 15.08 0.73 3.73
CA ALA A 40 13.79 0.06 3.74
C ALA A 40 13.85 -1.19 4.61
N ARG A 41 12.82 -1.38 5.42
CA ARG A 41 12.60 -2.59 6.21
C ARG A 41 11.26 -3.18 5.84
N VAL A 42 11.25 -4.48 5.55
CA VAL A 42 10.01 -5.24 5.36
C VAL A 42 9.54 -5.66 6.75
N GLU A 43 8.43 -5.09 7.20
CA GLU A 43 7.81 -5.38 8.49
C GLU A 43 6.98 -6.66 8.43
N ALA A 44 6.29 -6.88 7.30
CA ALA A 44 5.48 -8.06 7.06
C ALA A 44 5.37 -8.36 5.56
N VAL A 45 5.15 -9.64 5.25
CA VAL A 45 4.73 -10.11 3.92
C VAL A 45 3.38 -10.79 4.10
N LEU A 46 2.37 -10.24 3.46
CA LEU A 46 0.98 -10.63 3.60
C LEU A 46 0.47 -11.22 2.29
N THR A 47 -0.48 -12.13 2.39
CA THR A 47 -1.20 -12.68 1.24
C THR A 47 -2.44 -11.83 0.93
N ASP A 48 -3.08 -12.09 -0.21
CA ASP A 48 -4.40 -11.54 -0.50
C ASP A 48 -5.43 -11.88 0.59
N GLU A 49 -5.37 -13.09 1.15
CA GLU A 49 -6.30 -13.51 2.21
C GLU A 49 -6.17 -12.65 3.47
N ASP A 50 -4.97 -12.15 3.75
CA ASP A 50 -4.69 -11.28 4.90
C ASP A 50 -5.15 -9.83 4.66
N VAL A 51 -5.08 -9.36 3.40
CA VAL A 51 -5.25 -7.93 3.06
C VAL A 51 -6.66 -7.61 2.54
N LEU A 52 -7.16 -8.40 1.60
CA LEU A 52 -8.41 -8.11 0.89
C LEU A 52 -9.60 -7.95 1.85
N PRO A 53 -9.84 -8.87 2.82
CA PRO A 53 -11.01 -8.76 3.69
C PRO A 53 -11.01 -7.49 4.53
N SER A 54 -9.82 -7.01 4.92
CA SER A 54 -9.69 -5.78 5.71
C SER A 54 -10.03 -4.56 4.86
N ILE A 55 -9.45 -4.46 3.65
CA ILE A 55 -9.69 -3.34 2.74
C ILE A 55 -11.16 -3.29 2.32
N THR A 56 -11.72 -4.41 1.87
CA THR A 56 -13.13 -4.50 1.46
C THR A 56 -14.07 -4.10 2.60
N ARG A 57 -13.81 -4.58 3.83
CA ARG A 57 -14.61 -4.22 5.00
C ARG A 57 -14.53 -2.73 5.32
N SER A 58 -13.34 -2.14 5.28
CA SER A 58 -13.16 -0.71 5.56
C SER A 58 -13.86 0.18 4.54
N VAL A 59 -13.78 -0.16 3.25
CA VAL A 59 -14.52 0.57 2.21
C VAL A 59 -16.02 0.43 2.43
N ALA A 60 -16.52 -0.79 2.62
CA ALA A 60 -17.94 -1.05 2.84
C ALA A 60 -18.50 -0.29 4.06
N MET A 61 -17.73 -0.23 5.15
CA MET A 61 -18.08 0.52 6.35
C MET A 61 -18.25 2.01 6.06
N LEU A 62 -17.27 2.62 5.39
CA LEU A 62 -17.32 4.05 5.04
C LEU A 62 -18.47 4.38 4.08
N THR A 63 -18.71 3.52 3.08
CA THR A 63 -19.84 3.71 2.16
C THR A 63 -21.19 3.56 2.87
N ASN A 64 -21.30 2.65 3.84
CA ASN A 64 -22.52 2.50 4.66
C ASN A 64 -22.74 3.70 5.60
N GLU A 65 -21.67 4.36 6.02
CA GLU A 65 -21.72 5.62 6.78
C GLU A 65 -22.06 6.85 5.90
N GLY A 66 -22.23 6.65 4.59
CA GLY A 66 -22.65 7.69 3.65
C GLY A 66 -21.52 8.38 2.89
N ALA A 67 -20.27 7.90 3.00
CA ALA A 67 -19.18 8.37 2.14
C ALA A 67 -19.42 7.94 0.68
N SER A 68 -19.01 8.77 -0.29
CA SER A 68 -18.94 8.32 -1.67
C SER A 68 -17.89 7.22 -1.81
N LEU A 69 -18.01 6.37 -2.83
CA LEU A 69 -17.02 5.33 -3.10
C LEU A 69 -15.62 5.92 -3.29
N GLU A 70 -15.52 7.05 -4.00
CA GLU A 70 -14.27 7.76 -4.24
C GLU A 70 -13.63 8.26 -2.94
N ASP A 71 -14.41 8.85 -2.03
CA ASP A 71 -13.91 9.28 -0.71
C ASP A 71 -13.49 8.08 0.15
N ALA A 72 -14.30 7.02 0.15
CA ALA A 72 -13.99 5.79 0.88
C ALA A 72 -12.68 5.15 0.39
N VAL A 73 -12.49 5.06 -0.93
CA VAL A 73 -11.26 4.58 -1.58
C VAL A 73 -10.06 5.44 -1.18
N SER A 74 -10.18 6.77 -1.30
CA SER A 74 -9.11 7.70 -0.95
C SER A 74 -8.69 7.60 0.52
N ARG A 75 -9.68 7.50 1.43
CA ARG A 75 -9.44 7.35 2.87
C ARG A 75 -8.79 6.02 3.22
N VAL A 76 -9.29 4.91 2.66
CA VAL A 76 -8.71 3.58 2.87
C VAL A 76 -7.29 3.51 2.31
N ALA A 77 -7.07 4.01 1.10
CA ALA A 77 -5.74 4.11 0.49
C ALA A 77 -4.76 4.86 1.41
N THR A 78 -5.20 5.99 1.96
CA THR A 78 -4.41 6.79 2.91
C THR A 78 -4.12 6.03 4.21
N CYS A 79 -5.13 5.38 4.80
CA CYS A 79 -4.98 4.62 6.05
C CYS A 79 -4.00 3.47 5.92
N TYR A 80 -4.10 2.68 4.85
CA TYR A 80 -3.23 1.53 4.60
C TYR A 80 -1.92 1.92 3.90
N ARG A 81 -1.75 3.21 3.54
CA ARG A 81 -0.61 3.74 2.79
C ARG A 81 -0.38 2.92 1.51
N ILE A 82 -1.44 2.74 0.73
CA ILE A 82 -1.45 2.07 -0.58
C ILE A 82 -1.96 3.02 -1.64
N LEU A 83 -1.67 2.74 -2.91
CA LEU A 83 -2.21 3.54 -4.00
C LEU A 83 -3.73 3.31 -4.15
N PRO A 84 -4.53 4.36 -4.41
CA PRO A 84 -5.97 4.22 -4.63
C PRO A 84 -6.32 3.21 -5.72
N ALA A 85 -5.54 3.16 -6.81
CA ALA A 85 -5.74 2.20 -7.90
C ALA A 85 -5.74 0.74 -7.43
N TYR A 86 -4.96 0.40 -6.39
CA TYR A 86 -4.97 -0.94 -5.83
C TYR A 86 -6.21 -1.23 -4.99
N VAL A 87 -6.76 -0.22 -4.31
CA VAL A 87 -8.04 -0.36 -3.62
C VAL A 87 -9.15 -0.57 -4.65
N GLU A 88 -9.15 0.19 -5.74
CA GLU A 88 -10.12 0.04 -6.83
C GLU A 88 -10.03 -1.34 -7.49
N GLU A 89 -8.82 -1.84 -7.75
CA GLU A 89 -8.58 -3.19 -8.28
C GLU A 89 -9.17 -4.27 -7.35
N ILE A 90 -9.02 -4.11 -6.04
CA ILE A 90 -9.57 -5.05 -5.04
C ILE A 90 -11.11 -5.06 -5.06
N LEU A 91 -11.73 -3.92 -5.35
CA LEU A 91 -13.19 -3.77 -5.38
C LEU A 91 -13.78 -4.15 -6.74
N ALA A 92 -12.97 -4.28 -7.78
CA ALA A 92 -13.43 -4.67 -9.10
C ALA A 92 -13.98 -6.10 -9.06
N PRO A 93 -15.13 -6.37 -9.72
CA PRO A 93 -15.64 -7.73 -9.83
C PRO A 93 -14.66 -8.61 -10.63
N ALA A 94 -14.38 -9.80 -10.11
CA ALA A 94 -13.56 -10.82 -10.76
C ALA A 94 -14.23 -11.42 -12.01
#